data_AF-A0A7S0LSU5-F1
#
_entry.id   AF-A0A7S0LSU5-F1
#
_cell.length_a   1.000
_cell.length_b   1.000
_cell.length_c   1.000
_cell.angle_alpha   90.00
_cell.angle_beta   90.00
_cell.angle_gamma   90.00
#
_symmetry.space_group_name_H-M   'P 1'
#
loop_
_entity.id
_entity.type
_entity.pdbx_description
1 polymer ?
#
loop_
_entity_poly.entity_id
_entity_poly.type
_entity_poly.pdbx_seq_one_letter_code
_entity_poly.pdbx_strand_id
1 'polypeptide(L)'
;TLICTTDATPAPVLDSWAAAGAEVAVLPSAAGGEGVDLDAVLAELHQRGVIQVMVEGGGQLLGAWLEHESAQQLRVYVGACALGSTSKRWIQTPLAASIGEARRFKLMG
;
A
#
# COMPACT_ATOMS: atom_id res chain seq x y z
N THR A 1 -1.58 17.62 -0.46
CA THR A 1 -1.77 16.14 -0.48
C THR A 1 -1.35 15.62 -1.82
N LEU A 2 -0.58 14.53 -1.87
CA LEU A 2 -0.27 13.84 -3.12
C LEU A 2 -1.29 12.70 -3.34
N ILE A 3 -1.83 12.60 -4.55
CA ILE A 3 -2.64 11.48 -5.00
C ILE A 3 -1.87 10.77 -6.11
N CYS A 4 -1.47 9.53 -5.86
CA CYS A 4 -0.94 8.64 -6.89
C CYS A 4 -2.11 7.88 -7.54
N THR A 5 -2.19 7.93 -8.86
CA THR A 5 -3.26 7.29 -9.64
C THR A 5 -2.71 6.75 -10.96
N THR A 6 -3.57 6.17 -11.81
CA THR A 6 -3.20 5.66 -13.14
C THR A 6 -3.92 6.41 -14.25
N ASP A 7 -3.53 6.15 -15.50
CA ASP A 7 -4.15 6.70 -16.70
C ASP A 7 -5.61 6.26 -16.92
N ALA A 8 -6.06 5.24 -16.17
CA ALA A 8 -7.46 4.83 -16.12
C ALA A 8 -8.38 5.87 -15.45
N THR A 9 -7.82 6.83 -14.70
CA THR A 9 -8.62 7.86 -14.03
C THR A 9 -9.09 8.93 -15.03
N PRO A 10 -10.41 9.21 -15.13
CA PRO A 10 -10.92 10.21 -16.06
C PRO A 10 -10.42 11.62 -15.75
N ALA A 11 -10.10 12.39 -16.80
CA ALA A 11 -9.60 13.76 -16.68
C ALA A 11 -10.46 14.68 -15.77
N PRO A 12 -11.81 14.67 -15.83
CA PRO A 12 -12.63 15.49 -14.93
C PRO A 12 -12.42 15.16 -13.44
N VAL A 13 -12.05 13.92 -13.11
CA VAL A 13 -11.74 13.51 -11.74
C VAL A 13 -10.38 14.08 -11.32
N LEU A 14 -9.36 13.99 -12.19
CA LEU A 14 -8.04 14.58 -11.95
C LEU A 14 -8.15 16.09 -11.70
N ASP A 15 -8.91 16.79 -12.55
CA ASP A 15 -9.15 18.22 -12.44
C ASP A 15 -9.85 18.57 -11.11
N SER A 16 -10.81 17.75 -10.66
CA SER A 16 -11.49 17.97 -9.39
C SER A 16 -10.55 17.86 -8.18
N TRP A 17 -9.60 16.93 -8.22
CA TRP A 17 -8.61 16.76 -7.15
C TRP A 17 -7.61 17.92 -7.15
N ALA A 18 -7.13 18.33 -8.32
CA ALA A 18 -6.27 19.49 -8.46
C ALA A 18 -6.95 20.78 -7.98
N ALA A 19 -8.23 20.98 -8.32
CA ALA A 19 -9.05 22.10 -7.85
C ALA A 19 -9.25 22.08 -6.32
N ALA A 20 -9.24 20.89 -5.71
CA ALA A 20 -9.26 20.72 -4.25
C ALA A 20 -7.87 20.91 -3.58
N GLY A 21 -6.82 21.25 -4.35
CA GLY A 21 -5.46 21.49 -3.85
C GLY A 21 -4.61 20.22 -3.71
N ALA A 22 -5.01 19.11 -4.32
CA ALA A 22 -4.16 17.92 -4.40
C ALA A 22 -3.16 18.04 -5.56
N GLU A 23 -1.93 17.59 -5.33
CA GLU A 23 -1.01 17.26 -6.41
C GLU A 23 -1.36 15.86 -6.91
N VAL A 24 -1.38 15.66 -8.22
CA VAL A 24 -1.76 14.40 -8.84
C VAL A 24 -0.58 13.84 -9.62
N ALA A 25 -0.14 12.64 -9.25
CA ALA A 25 0.86 11.86 -9.98
C ALA A 25 0.17 10.71 -10.71
N VAL A 26 0.19 10.76 -12.03
CA VAL A 26 -0.30 9.67 -12.89
C VAL A 26 0.88 8.72 -13.14
N LEU A 27 0.78 7.51 -12.61
CA LEU A 27 1.81 6.48 -12.61
C LEU A 27 1.34 5.25 -13.42
N PRO A 28 2.26 4.36 -13.80
CA PRO A 28 1.88 3.07 -14.39
C PRO A 28 0.95 2.27 -13.46
N SER A 29 0.05 1.50 -14.06
CA SER A 29 -0.73 0.50 -13.34
C SER A 29 0.17 -0.65 -12.89
N ALA A 30 -0.18 -1.28 -11.77
CA ALA A 30 0.49 -2.50 -11.32
C ALA A 30 0.43 -3.60 -12.39
N ALA A 31 1.33 -4.59 -12.34
CA ALA A 31 1.41 -5.67 -13.34
C ALA A 31 0.09 -6.45 -13.55
N GLY A 32 -0.78 -6.51 -12.54
CA GLY A 32 -2.12 -7.12 -12.62
C GLY A 32 -3.22 -6.18 -13.16
N GLY A 33 -2.89 -4.93 -13.49
CA GLY A 33 -3.83 -3.90 -13.96
C GLY A 33 -4.68 -3.25 -12.87
N GLU A 34 -4.64 -3.75 -11.63
CA GLU A 34 -5.37 -3.20 -10.50
C GLU A 34 -4.44 -2.38 -9.59
N GLY A 35 -4.73 -1.08 -9.45
CA GLY A 35 -3.94 -0.16 -8.63
C GLY A 35 -2.69 0.38 -9.34
N VAL A 36 -1.92 1.17 -8.59
CA VAL A 36 -0.66 1.79 -9.04
C VAL A 36 0.53 0.86 -8.86
N ASP A 37 1.52 0.98 -9.73
CA ASP A 37 2.83 0.35 -9.58
C ASP A 37 3.55 0.92 -8.34
N LEU A 38 3.92 0.05 -7.39
CA LEU A 38 4.53 0.45 -6.13
C LEU A 38 5.99 0.93 -6.26
N ASP A 39 6.74 0.41 -7.22
CA ASP A 39 8.09 0.91 -7.53
C ASP A 39 8.00 2.34 -8.09
N ALA A 40 7.03 2.60 -8.96
CA ALA A 40 6.78 3.94 -9.47
C ALA A 40 6.35 4.91 -8.35
N VAL A 41 5.52 4.46 -7.40
CA VAL A 41 5.15 5.25 -6.21
C VAL A 41 6.38 5.58 -5.38
N LEU A 42 7.25 4.60 -5.09
CA LEU A 42 8.47 4.83 -4.31
C LEU A 42 9.44 5.77 -5.04
N ALA A 43 9.54 5.68 -6.37
CA ALA A 43 10.35 6.60 -7.17
C ALA A 43 9.82 8.04 -7.13
N GLU A 44 8.50 8.23 -7.24
CA GLU A 44 7.84 9.54 -7.11
C GLU A 44 8.09 10.15 -5.73
N LEU A 45 7.96 9.35 -4.68
CA LEU A 45 8.23 9.79 -3.31
C LEU A 45 9.72 10.11 -3.09
N HIS A 46 10.62 9.31 -3.66
CA HIS A 46 12.06 9.55 -3.61
C HIS A 46 12.45 10.88 -4.26
N GLN A 47 11.90 11.21 -5.44
CA GLN A 47 12.16 12.49 -6.13
C GLN A 47 11.74 13.70 -5.28
N ARG A 48 10.76 13.51 -4.40
CA ARG A 48 10.27 14.52 -3.45
C ARG A 48 11.06 14.57 -2.15
N GLY A 49 12.13 13.78 -2.03
CA GLY A 49 12.98 13.71 -0.84
C GLY A 49 12.36 12.91 0.32
N VAL A 50 11.32 12.12 0.07
CA VAL A 50 10.72 11.25 1.09
C VAL A 50 11.63 10.04 1.29
N ILE A 51 12.17 9.91 2.50
CA ILE A 51 13.12 8.84 2.86
C ILE A 51 12.48 7.71 3.68
N GLN A 52 11.29 7.94 4.23
CA GLN A 52 10.56 6.95 5.03
C GLN A 52 9.06 7.15 4.82
N VAL A 53 8.34 6.05 4.62
CA VAL A 53 6.89 6.04 4.45
C VAL A 53 6.27 5.18 5.55
N MET A 54 5.22 5.70 6.17
CA MET A 54 4.34 4.91 7.02
C MET A 54 3.12 4.52 6.21
N VAL A 55 2.95 3.22 5.99
CA VAL A 55 1.84 2.67 5.20
C VAL A 55 0.75 2.19 6.14
N GLU A 56 -0.42 2.82 6.03
CA GLU A 56 -1.61 2.49 6.81
C GLU A 56 -2.80 2.29 5.88
N GLY A 57 -3.71 1.38 6.24
CA GLY A 57 -4.92 1.12 5.47
C GLY A 57 -5.46 -0.29 5.69
N GLY A 58 -6.29 -0.73 4.76
CA GLY A 58 -6.88 -2.07 4.78
C GLY A 58 -5.92 -3.16 4.31
N GLY A 59 -6.35 -4.42 4.47
CA GLY A 59 -5.51 -5.58 4.18
C GLY A 59 -5.17 -5.82 2.71
N GLN A 60 -5.81 -5.12 1.77
CA GLN A 60 -5.37 -5.09 0.36
C GLN A 60 -4.09 -4.26 0.22
N LEU A 61 -4.07 -3.03 0.75
CA LEU A 61 -2.90 -2.16 0.71
C LEU A 61 -1.74 -2.81 1.47
N LEU A 62 -1.96 -3.22 2.72
CA LEU A 62 -0.90 -3.85 3.52
C LEU A 62 -0.38 -5.15 2.87
N GLY A 63 -1.28 -5.93 2.25
CA GLY A 63 -0.93 -7.14 1.51
C GLY A 63 -0.05 -6.85 0.29
N ALA A 64 -0.39 -5.85 -0.52
CA ALA A 64 0.40 -5.46 -1.69
C ALA A 64 1.82 -5.02 -1.32
N TRP A 65 1.99 -4.24 -0.24
CA TRP A 65 3.32 -3.83 0.24
C TRP A 65 4.15 -4.98 0.81
N LEU A 66 3.50 -5.98 1.41
CA LEU A 66 4.17 -7.19 1.90
C LEU A 66 4.60 -8.10 0.74
N GLU A 67 3.74 -8.27 -0.27
CA GLU A 67 4.03 -9.04 -1.49
C GLU A 67 5.12 -8.37 -2.34
N HIS A 68 5.14 -7.04 -2.40
CA HIS A 68 6.21 -6.25 -3.06
C HIS A 68 7.55 -6.30 -2.32
N GLU A 69 7.60 -6.98 -1.16
CA GLU A 69 8.78 -7.16 -0.30
C GLU A 69 9.46 -5.86 0.21
N SER A 70 8.94 -4.69 -0.14
CA SER A 70 9.48 -3.38 0.21
C SER A 70 9.08 -2.89 1.61
N ALA A 71 8.30 -3.65 2.38
CA ALA A 71 8.06 -3.35 3.78
C ALA A 71 9.28 -3.76 4.63
N GLN A 72 10.04 -2.80 5.18
CA GLN A 72 11.19 -3.09 6.05
C GLN A 72 10.78 -3.34 7.50
N GLN A 73 9.71 -2.69 7.98
CA GLN A 73 9.25 -2.77 9.37
C GLN A 73 7.73 -2.88 9.44
N LEU A 74 7.23 -3.74 10.34
CA LEU A 74 5.82 -3.81 10.71
C LEU A 74 5.62 -3.26 12.11
N ARG A 75 4.66 -2.34 12.27
CA ARG A 75 4.16 -1.88 13.57
C ARG A 75 2.76 -2.43 13.75
N VAL A 76 2.60 -3.38 14.68
CA VAL A 76 1.33 -4.09 14.90
C VAL A 76 0.76 -3.68 16.26
N TYR A 77 -0.48 -3.21 16.25
CA TYR A 77 -1.23 -2.85 17.45
C TYR A 77 -2.38 -3.85 17.64
N VAL A 78 -2.47 -4.45 18.83
CA VAL A 78 -3.47 -5.48 19.14
C VAL A 78 -4.41 -4.95 20.22
N GLY A 79 -5.70 -4.86 19.89
CA GLY A 79 -6.74 -4.51 20.84
C GLY A 79 -7.26 -5.72 21.62
N ALA A 80 -7.76 -5.50 22.84
CA ALA A 80 -8.41 -6.53 23.67
C ALA A 80 -9.85 -6.83 23.20
N CYS A 81 -10.02 -7.14 21.92
CA CYS A 81 -11.32 -7.36 21.28
C CYS A 81 -11.27 -8.59 20.35
N ALA A 82 -12.26 -9.47 20.45
CA ALA A 82 -12.41 -10.63 19.58
C ALA A 82 -13.49 -10.36 18.52
N LEU A 83 -13.13 -10.38 17.23
CA LEU A 83 -14.05 -10.07 16.13
C LEU A 83 -14.68 -11.30 15.46
N GLY A 84 -14.09 -12.49 15.62
CA GLY A 84 -14.60 -13.72 15.00
C GLY A 84 -14.32 -13.85 13.49
N SER A 85 -14.86 -14.92 12.89
CA SER A 85 -14.48 -15.42 11.56
C SER A 85 -15.00 -14.61 10.37
N THR A 86 -16.04 -13.80 10.56
CA THR A 86 -16.63 -12.95 9.52
C THR A 86 -15.94 -11.58 9.41
N SER A 87 -14.98 -11.30 10.30
CA SER A 87 -14.21 -10.05 10.27
C SER A 87 -13.22 -10.02 9.10
N LYS A 88 -12.87 -8.80 8.67
CA LYS A 88 -11.88 -8.61 7.60
C LYS A 88 -10.47 -8.91 8.13
N ARG A 89 -9.72 -9.70 7.36
CA ARG A 89 -8.30 -9.96 7.63
C ARG A 89 -7.47 -8.71 7.37
N TRP A 90 -6.43 -8.50 8.19
CA TRP A 90 -5.49 -7.38 8.04
C TRP A 90 -4.47 -7.58 6.90
N ILE A 91 -4.36 -8.80 6.37
CA ILE A 91 -3.70 -9.13 5.09
C ILE A 91 -4.68 -9.98 4.28
N GLN A 92 -4.94 -9.58 3.04
CA GLN A 92 -5.83 -10.33 2.13
C GLN A 92 -5.07 -11.07 1.03
N THR A 93 -3.88 -10.58 0.67
CA THR A 93 -2.99 -11.19 -0.33
C THR A 93 -2.41 -12.52 0.16
N PRO A 94 -2.33 -13.56 -0.71
CA PRO A 94 -1.70 -14.83 -0.36
C PRO A 94 -0.17 -14.72 -0.36
N LEU A 95 0.43 -14.46 0.81
CA LEU A 95 1.89 -14.23 0.92
C LEU A 95 2.75 -15.50 0.98
N ALA A 96 2.22 -16.62 1.48
CA ALA A 96 2.95 -17.89 1.60
C ALA A 96 1.98 -19.06 1.71
N ALA A 97 2.31 -20.23 1.13
CA ALA A 97 1.47 -21.42 1.23
C ALA A 97 1.76 -22.24 2.50
N SER A 98 2.95 -22.07 3.09
CA SER A 98 3.38 -22.79 4.27
C SER A 98 4.20 -21.91 5.23
N ILE A 99 4.35 -22.37 6.48
CA ILE A 99 5.20 -21.70 7.48
C ILE A 99 6.69 -21.70 7.09
N GLY A 100 7.11 -22.64 6.24
CA GLY A 100 8.48 -22.71 5.73
C GLY A 100 8.78 -21.63 4.69
N GLU A 101 7.76 -21.23 3.91
CA GLU A 101 7.87 -20.18 2.89
C GLU A 101 7.63 -18.77 3.44
N ALA A 102 7.01 -18.66 4.62
CA ALA A 102 6.65 -17.37 5.19
C ALA A 102 7.88 -16.49 5.52
N ARG A 103 7.87 -15.26 5.01
CA ARG A 103 8.83 -14.21 5.39
C ARG A 103 8.86 -14.02 6.90
N ARG A 104 10.08 -14.00 7.46
CA ARG A 104 10.30 -13.86 8.91
C ARG A 104 10.63 -12.42 9.27
N PHE A 105 9.96 -11.91 10.29
CA PHE A 105 10.27 -10.64 10.94
C PHE A 105 10.84 -10.90 12.33
N LYS A 106 11.75 -10.03 12.77
CA LYS A 106 12.27 -10.03 14.14
C LYS A 106 11.51 -9.01 14.98
N LEU A 107 11.13 -9.38 16.19
CA LEU A 107 10.59 -8.42 17.16
C LEU A 107 11.68 -7.41 17.52
N MET A 108 11.32 -6.13 17.46
CA MET A 108 12.15 -5.04 17.97
C MET A 108 11.82 -4.88 19.45
N GLY A 109 12.83 -4.99 20.31
CA GLY A 109 12.73 -4.70 21.74
C GLY A 109 12.95 -3.22 22.04
#